data_AF-A0A645DQ06-F1
#
_entry.id   AF-A0A645DQ06-F1
#
_cell.length_a   1.000
_cell.length_b   1.000
_cell.length_c   1.000
_cell.angle_alpha   90.00
_cell.angle_beta   90.00
_cell.angle_gamma   90.00
#
_symmetry.space_group_name_H-M   'P 1'
#
loop_
_entity.id
_entity.type
_entity.pdbx_description
1 polymer ?
#
loop_
_entity_poly.entity_id
_entity_poly.type
_entity_poly.pdbx_seq_one_letter_code
_entity_poly.pdbx_strand_id
1 'polypeptide(L)' 'MNININLDLTFGEALDVLKALHEKYIEAKRYFAECENEEDTIGLQTPQEIKALYNNLLKQMKEKSSMFDLLDFIK' A
#
# COMPACT_ATOMS: atom_id res chain seq x y z
N MET A 1 0.49 -8.20 -11.76
CA MET A 1 1.49 -8.82 -10.88
C MET A 1 0.84 -9.20 -9.56
N ASN A 2 0.93 -10.46 -9.13
CA ASN A 2 0.31 -10.91 -7.89
C ASN A 2 1.34 -10.77 -6.77
N ILE A 3 1.36 -9.61 -6.10
CA ILE A 3 2.35 -9.36 -5.06
C ILE A 3 1.86 -9.99 -3.76
N ASN A 4 2.44 -11.13 -3.42
CA ASN A 4 2.15 -11.85 -2.19
C ASN A 4 3.28 -11.59 -1.20
N ILE A 5 3.08 -10.60 -0.33
CA ILE A 5 4.02 -10.33 0.75
C ILE A 5 3.46 -11.01 2.00
N ASN A 6 4.28 -11.68 2.78
CA ASN A 6 3.91 -12.15 4.12
C ASN A 6 4.93 -11.57 5.08
N LEU A 7 4.62 -10.42 5.67
CA LEU A 7 5.53 -9.74 6.59
C LEU A 7 5.15 -10.10 8.03
N ASP A 8 6.16 -10.40 8.82
CA ASP A 8 5.99 -10.54 10.26
C ASP A 8 6.24 -9.20 10.93
N LEU A 9 5.20 -8.36 10.92
CA LEU A 9 5.19 -7.02 11.50
C LEU A 9 4.27 -7.00 12.72
N THR A 10 4.67 -6.22 13.73
CA THR A 10 3.75 -5.80 14.79
C THR A 10 2.66 -4.89 14.21
N PHE A 11 1.55 -4.73 14.93
CA PHE A 11 0.45 -3.87 14.47
C PHE A 11 0.90 -2.43 14.20
N GLY A 12 1.75 -1.86 15.07
CA GLY A 12 2.29 -0.51 14.90
C GLY A 12 3.16 -0.37 13.65
N GLU A 13 4.07 -1.32 13.41
CA GLU A 13 4.90 -1.32 12.21
C GLU A 13 4.07 -1.48 10.93
N ALA A 14 3.07 -2.36 10.96
CA ALA A 14 2.19 -2.57 9.83
C ALA A 14 1.36 -1.30 9.51
N LEU A 15 0.95 -0.56 10.54
CA LEU A 15 0.26 0.72 10.40
C LEU A 15 1.15 1.78 9.74
N ASP A 16 2.42 1.89 10.17
CA ASP A 16 3.38 2.82 9.58
C ASP A 16 3.67 2.49 8.11
N VAL A 17 3.77 1.19 7.78
CA VAL A 17 3.92 0.74 6.39
C VAL A 17 2.67 1.05 5.56
N LEU A 18 1.46 0.86 6.10
CA LEU A 18 0.22 1.22 5.39
C LEU A 18 0.15 2.73 5.08
N LYS A 19 0.54 3.59 6.02
CA LYS A 19 0.61 5.04 5.80
C LYS A 19 1.60 5.39 4.69
N ALA A 20 2.80 4.83 4.74
CA ALA A 20 3.83 5.05 3.73
C ALA A 20 3.38 4.57 2.33
N LEU A 21 2.73 3.40 2.24
CA LEU A 21 2.17 2.89 0.99
C LEU A 21 1.05 3.80 0.46
N HIS A 22 0.21 4.36 1.33
CA HIS A 22 -0.84 5.28 0.93
C HIS A 22 -0.28 6.59 0.36
N GLU A 23 0.72 7.18 1.03
CA GLU A 23 1.42 8.37 0.54
C GLU A 23 2.08 8.12 -0.81
N LYS A 24 2.81 7.00 -0.94
CA LYS A 24 3.43 6.58 -2.20
C LYS A 24 2.41 6.34 -3.31
N TYR A 25 1.24 5.80 -2.99
CA TYR A 25 0.15 5.64 -3.95
C TYR A 25 -0.34 7.00 -4.48
N ILE A 26 -0.52 7.99 -3.61
CA ILE A 26 -0.93 9.34 -4.02
C ILE A 26 0.15 9.99 -4.88
N GLU A 27 1.41 9.90 -4.47
CA GLU A 27 2.56 10.44 -5.20
C GLU A 27 2.68 9.82 -6.59
N ALA A 28 2.68 8.49 -6.70
CA ALA A 28 2.71 7.78 -7.97
C ALA A 28 1.50 8.15 -8.84
N LYS A 29 0.30 8.25 -8.27
CA LYS A 29 -0.88 8.64 -9.03
C LYS A 29 -0.76 10.05 -9.63
N ARG A 30 -0.16 11.00 -8.89
CA ARG A 30 0.10 12.35 -9.40
C ARG A 30 1.14 12.32 -10.51
N TYR A 31 2.27 11.68 -10.26
CA TYR A 31 3.35 11.57 -11.25
C TYR A 31 2.86 10.95 -12.56
N PHE A 32 2.19 9.79 -12.51
CA PHE A 32 1.67 9.12 -13.71
C PHE A 32 0.54 9.90 -14.40
N ALA A 33 -0.15 10.81 -13.72
CA ALA A 33 -1.17 11.65 -14.35
C ALA A 33 -0.56 12.86 -15.10
N GLU A 34 0.62 13.30 -14.68
CA GLU A 34 1.36 14.43 -15.28
C GLU A 34 2.40 13.96 -16.30
N CYS A 35 2.67 12.65 -16.36
CA CYS A 35 3.67 12.06 -17.25
C CYS A 35 3.11 11.91 -18.67
N GLU A 36 3.68 12.63 -19.63
CA GLU A 36 3.29 12.57 -21.04
C GLU A 36 4.01 11.44 -21.80
N ASN A 37 5.21 11.04 -21.34
CA ASN A 37 6.00 9.98 -21.96
C ASN A 37 5.96 8.71 -21.11
N GLU A 38 5.63 7.59 -21.75
CA GLU A 38 5.60 6.28 -21.10
C GLU A 38 7.01 5.79 -20.69
N GLU A 39 8.06 6.19 -21.43
CA GLU A 39 9.45 5.84 -21.14
C GLU A 39 9.93 6.34 -19.77
N ASP A 40 9.44 7.50 -19.33
CA ASP A 40 9.75 8.11 -18.03
C ASP A 40 9.13 7.36 -16.84
N THR A 41 8.29 6.36 -17.13
CA THR A 41 7.64 5.50 -16.13
C THR A 41 8.24 4.09 -16.07
N ILE A 42 9.16 3.75 -16.99
CA ILE A 42 9.78 2.43 -17.04
C ILE A 42 10.59 2.18 -15.76
N GLY A 43 10.33 1.05 -15.11
CA GLY A 43 11.00 0.66 -13.87
C GLY A 43 10.43 1.32 -12.60
N LEU A 44 9.43 2.20 -12.73
CA LEU A 44 8.69 2.73 -11.59
C LEU A 44 7.56 1.78 -11.19
N GLN A 45 7.26 1.72 -9.90
CA GLN A 45 6.07 1.02 -9.42
C GLN A 45 4.83 1.82 -9.79
N THR A 46 3.90 1.16 -10.48
CA THR A 46 2.64 1.78 -10.87
C THR A 46 1.74 2.03 -9.65
N PRO A 47 0.84 3.02 -9.71
CA PRO A 47 -0.16 3.22 -8.65
C PRO A 47 -0.97 1.95 -8.34
N GLN A 48 -1.26 1.13 -9.36
CA GLN A 48 -1.99 -0.12 -9.22
C GLN A 48 -1.20 -1.17 -8.43
N GLU A 49 0.11 -1.27 -8.65
CA GLU A 49 0.99 -2.15 -7.89
C GLU A 49 1.09 -1.73 -6.43
N ILE A 50 1.24 -0.42 -6.16
CA ILE A 50 1.27 0.10 -4.78
C ILE A 50 -0.07 -0.13 -4.07
N LYS A 51 -1.19 0.04 -4.78
CA LYS A 51 -2.52 -0.28 -4.24
C LYS A 51 -2.68 -1.78 -3.94
N ALA A 52 -2.15 -2.64 -4.80
CA ALA A 52 -2.17 -4.09 -4.57
C ALA A 52 -1.37 -4.46 -3.31
N LEU A 53 -0.21 -3.84 -3.11
CA LEU A 53 0.60 -3.97 -1.89
C LEU A 53 -0.16 -3.56 -0.64
N TYR A 54 -0.76 -2.36 -0.66
CA TYR A 54 -1.56 -1.83 0.45
C TYR A 54 -2.68 -2.80 0.83
N ASN A 55 -3.45 -3.29 -0.16
CA ASN A 55 -4.56 -4.20 0.08
C ASN A 55 -4.10 -5.55 0.63
N ASN A 56 -2.96 -6.07 0.16
CA ASN A 56 -2.42 -7.33 0.64
C ASN A 56 -2.00 -7.21 2.11
N LEU A 57 -1.31 -6.13 2.49
CA LEU A 57 -0.93 -5.87 3.88
C LEU A 57 -2.16 -5.64 4.78
N LEU A 58 -3.14 -4.88 4.31
CA LEU A 58 -4.39 -4.66 5.04
C LEU A 58 -5.14 -5.97 5.29
N LYS A 59 -5.13 -6.89 4.31
CA LYS A 59 -5.72 -8.22 4.46
C LYS A 59 -4.96 -9.06 5.49
N GLN A 60 -3.64 -9.08 5.46
CA GLN A 60 -2.82 -9.76 6.47
C GLN A 60 -3.08 -9.23 7.88
N MET A 61 -3.17 -7.90 8.04
CA MET A 61 -3.52 -7.30 9.33
C MET A 61 -4.90 -7.77 9.79
N LYS A 62 -5.91 -7.79 8.90
CA LYS A 62 -7.24 -8.31 9.22
C LYS A 62 -7.26 -9.77 9.67
N GLU A 63 -6.36 -10.60 9.15
CA GLU A 63 -6.24 -12.01 9.53
C GLU A 63 -5.47 -12.19 10.85
N LYS A 64 -4.55 -11.27 11.18
CA LYS A 64 -3.71 -11.32 12.39
C LYS A 64 -4.27 -10.55 13.60
N SER A 65 -5.21 -9.61 13.41
CA SER A 65 -5.71 -8.70 14.47
C SER A 65 -7.16 -8.96 14.85
N SER A 66 -7.54 -8.60 16.07
CA SER A 66 -8.93 -8.65 16.51
C SER A 66 -9.71 -7.51 15.87
N MET A 67 -11.01 -7.69 15.62
CA MET A 67 -11.88 -6.68 14.97
C MET A 67 -11.84 -5.29 15.65
N PHE A 68 -11.46 -5.22 16.92
CA PHE A 68 -11.38 -3.98 17.70
C PHE A 68 -10.16 -3.11 17.35
N ASP A 69 -9.03 -3.70 16.98
CA ASP A 69 -7.79 -2.95 16.65
C ASP A 69 -7.93 -2.21 15.31
N LEU A 70 -8.81 -2.68 14.42
CA LEU A 70 -9.08 -2.09 13.10
C LEU A 70 -10.12 -0.95 13.13
N LEU A 71 -10.95 -0.86 14.16
CA LEU A 71 -12.02 0.14 14.23
C LEU A 71 -11.51 1.53 14.64
N ASP A 72 -10.45 1.59 15.45
CA ASP A 72 -9.76 2.86 15.76
C ASP A 72 -9.01 3.45 14.55
N PHE A 73 -8.82 2.66 13.49
CA PHE A 73 -8.15 3.08 12.24
C PHE A 73 -9.08 3.77 11.22
N ILE A 74 -10.41 3.54 11.29
CA ILE A 74 -11.38 4.07 10.30
C ILE A 74 -11.98 5.43 10.72
N LYS A 75 -11.75 5.86 11.97
CA LYS A 75 -12.25 7.15 12.48
C LYS A 75 -11.38 8.35 12.11
#